data_AF-A0A5K1K5M6-F1
#
_entry.id   AF-A0A5K1K5M6-F1
#
_cell.length_a   1.000
_cell.length_b   1.000
_cell.length_c   1.000
_cell.angle_alpha   90.00
_cell.angle_beta   90.00
_cell.angle_gamma   90.00
#
_symmetry.space_group_name_H-M   'P 1'
#
loop_
_entity.id
_entity.type
_entity.pdbx_description
1 polymer ?
#
loop_
_entity_poly.entity_id
_entity_poly.type
_entity_poly.pdbx_seq_one_letter_code
_entity_poly.pdbx_strand_id
1 'polypeptide(L)'
;MIDPVWSGQIAYRGLAPASALSEELAQYALEAPQVLCGKNRNMVLYPISGGKFINVLAAKYTPGGDGTVYDGPWSEPVTVEAVAKEFEGWGPKALGMIKAVQAPFGWAMHAVRELSTYVRGRAALIGDA
;
A
#
# COMPACT_ATOMS: atom_id res chain seq x y z
N MET A 1 0.43 -26.12 -12.14
CA MET A 1 0.74 -24.68 -12.15
C MET A 1 -0.15 -24.08 -11.08
N ILE A 2 0.42 -23.31 -10.16
CA ILE A 2 -0.36 -22.55 -9.18
C ILE A 2 -0.39 -21.11 -9.67
N ASP A 3 -1.56 -20.52 -9.71
CA ASP A 3 -1.71 -19.13 -10.08
C ASP A 3 -1.76 -18.27 -8.82
N PRO A 4 -1.11 -17.09 -8.82
CA PRO A 4 -1.25 -16.12 -7.75
C PRO A 4 -2.71 -15.66 -7.65
N VAL A 5 -3.19 -15.49 -6.42
CA VAL A 5 -4.55 -15.06 -6.10
C VAL A 5 -4.53 -13.65 -5.51
N TRP A 6 -5.58 -12.87 -5.75
CA TRP A 6 -5.71 -11.56 -5.15
C TRP A 6 -5.92 -11.70 -3.64
N SER A 7 -5.22 -10.89 -2.83
CA SER A 7 -5.33 -10.92 -1.37
C SER A 7 -6.56 -10.16 -0.84
N GLY A 8 -7.42 -9.68 -1.74
CA GLY A 8 -8.50 -8.76 -1.40
C GLY A 8 -8.03 -7.34 -1.09
N GLN A 9 -6.74 -7.02 -1.29
CA GLN A 9 -6.18 -5.71 -0.95
C GLN A 9 -5.69 -4.93 -2.17
N ILE A 10 -5.93 -3.62 -2.15
CA ILE A 10 -5.30 -2.65 -3.04
C ILE A 10 -4.44 -1.71 -2.18
N ALA A 11 -3.17 -1.57 -2.53
CA ALA A 11 -2.26 -0.61 -1.93
C ALA A 11 -2.08 0.61 -2.84
N TYR A 12 -2.46 1.78 -2.37
CA TYR A 12 -2.19 3.06 -3.03
C TYR A 12 -0.86 3.59 -2.54
N ARG A 13 0.10 3.77 -3.45
CA ARG A 13 1.48 4.15 -3.11
C ARG A 13 1.88 5.44 -3.81
N GLY A 14 2.67 6.24 -3.12
CA GLY A 14 3.35 7.37 -3.71
C GLY A 14 4.22 8.11 -2.70
N LEU A 15 4.87 9.17 -3.17
CA LEU A 15 5.78 9.97 -2.36
C LEU A 15 5.16 11.34 -2.09
N ALA A 16 5.18 11.75 -0.83
CA ALA A 16 4.86 13.10 -0.41
C ALA A 16 6.18 13.88 -0.17
N PRO A 17 6.44 14.98 -0.89
CA PRO A 17 7.55 15.87 -0.54
C PRO A 17 7.34 16.43 0.86
N ALA A 18 8.35 16.38 1.73
CA ALA A 18 8.22 16.92 3.08
C ALA A 18 7.90 18.43 3.07
N SER A 19 8.38 19.15 2.05
CA SER A 19 8.10 20.58 1.85
C SER A 19 6.65 20.90 1.45
N ALA A 20 5.85 19.90 1.05
CA ALA A 20 4.44 20.06 0.72
C ALA A 20 3.51 19.80 1.93
N LEU A 21 4.08 19.36 3.07
CA LEU A 21 3.35 19.11 4.30
C LEU A 21 3.35 20.36 5.20
N SER A 22 2.36 20.47 6.08
CA SER A 22 2.47 21.42 7.20
C SER A 22 3.62 21.01 8.12
N GLU A 23 4.17 21.97 8.87
CA GLU A 23 5.28 21.71 9.79
C GLU A 23 4.95 20.60 10.80
N GLU A 24 3.76 20.63 11.40
CA GLU A 24 3.30 19.59 12.33
C GLU A 24 3.27 18.20 11.67
N LEU A 25 2.77 18.12 10.43
CA LEU A 25 2.60 16.86 9.74
C LEU A 25 3.94 16.31 9.23
N ALA A 26 4.83 17.19 8.79
CA ALA A 26 6.21 16.85 8.45
C ALA A 26 6.95 16.32 9.69
N GLN A 27 6.89 17.03 10.82
CA GLN A 27 7.52 16.60 12.07
C GLN A 27 7.02 15.22 12.49
N TYR A 28 5.70 15.01 12.48
CA TYR A 28 5.09 13.72 12.81
C TYR A 28 5.62 12.56 11.95
N ALA A 29 5.84 12.77 10.66
CA ALA A 29 6.29 11.73 9.75
C ALA A 29 7.80 11.52 9.70
N LEU A 30 8.56 12.55 10.05
CA LEU A 30 10.02 12.51 10.11
C LEU A 30 10.51 11.88 11.42
N GLU A 31 9.72 11.97 12.49
CA GLU A 31 10.09 11.46 13.82
C GLU A 31 10.30 9.94 13.82
N ALA A 32 9.37 9.18 13.24
CA ALA A 32 9.45 7.72 13.17
C ALA A 32 8.50 7.15 12.10
N PRO A 33 8.76 5.93 11.58
CA PRO A 33 7.77 5.21 10.79
C PRO A 33 6.43 5.06 11.53
N GLN A 34 5.33 5.29 10.82
CA GLN A 34 3.98 5.24 11.38
C GLN A 34 3.16 4.15 10.69
N VAL A 35 2.32 3.47 11.48
CA VAL A 35 1.26 2.59 10.99
C VAL A 35 -0.06 3.08 11.57
N LEU A 36 -0.93 3.59 10.71
CA LEU A 36 -2.28 4.02 11.07
C LEU A 36 -3.26 2.90 10.71
N CYS A 37 -4.03 2.43 11.69
CA CYS A 37 -4.96 1.32 11.53
C CYS A 37 -6.41 1.80 11.59
N GLY A 38 -7.26 1.24 10.72
CA GLY A 38 -8.70 1.44 10.74
C GLY A 38 -9.44 0.21 10.20
N LYS A 39 -10.77 0.25 10.23
CA LYS A 39 -11.58 -0.88 9.76
C LYS A 39 -11.36 -1.10 8.25
N ASN A 40 -10.84 -2.29 7.93
CA ASN A 40 -10.51 -2.75 6.57
C ASN A 40 -9.50 -1.86 5.83
N ARG A 41 -8.75 -1.01 6.52
CA ARG A 41 -7.84 -0.04 5.91
C ARG A 41 -6.65 0.21 6.81
N ASN A 42 -5.48 0.40 6.24
CA ASN A 42 -4.29 0.82 6.96
C ASN A 42 -3.46 1.81 6.14
N MET A 43 -2.57 2.53 6.80
CA MET A 43 -1.61 3.40 6.14
C MET A 43 -0.25 3.28 6.80
N VAL A 44 0.78 3.11 5.98
CA VAL A 44 2.18 3.04 6.39
C VAL A 44 2.91 4.27 5.86
N LEU A 45 3.57 4.99 6.76
CA LEU A 45 4.31 6.21 6.47
C LEU A 45 5.74 6.05 6.94
N TYR A 46 6.72 6.43 6.13
CA TYR A 46 8.12 6.50 6.60
C TYR A 46 8.95 7.46 5.76
N PRO A 47 9.92 8.15 6.38
CA PRO A 47 10.80 9.06 5.67
C PRO A 47 11.84 8.29 4.85
N ILE A 48 12.16 8.82 3.68
CA ILE A 48 13.22 8.31 2.79
C ILE A 48 14.08 9.48 2.30
N SER A 49 15.21 9.17 1.67
CA SER A 49 16.10 10.17 1.07
C SER A 49 16.53 11.27 2.06
N GLY A 50 16.86 10.88 3.29
CA GLY A 50 17.24 11.81 4.36
C GLY A 50 16.10 12.71 4.84
N GLY A 51 14.85 12.26 4.73
CA GLY A 51 13.67 13.03 5.14
C GLY A 51 13.11 13.98 4.08
N LYS A 52 13.66 13.99 2.87
CA LYS A 52 13.13 14.83 1.77
C LYS A 52 11.75 14.38 1.30
N PHE A 53 11.47 13.09 1.39
CA PHE A 53 10.19 12.51 1.00
C PHE A 53 9.68 11.59 2.09
N ILE A 54 8.36 11.52 2.22
CA ILE A 54 7.65 10.51 3.00
C ILE A 54 7.08 9.50 2.00
N ASN A 55 7.46 8.23 2.11
CA ASN A 55 6.75 7.16 1.42
C ASN A 55 5.39 6.98 2.10
N VAL A 56 4.32 7.08 1.31
CA VAL A 56 2.95 6.86 1.76
C VAL A 56 2.43 5.60 1.07
N LEU A 57 2.01 4.62 1.86
CA LEU A 57 1.28 3.44 1.40
C LEU A 57 -0.05 3.40 2.14
N ALA A 58 -1.15 3.56 1.43
CA ALA A 58 -2.50 3.50 1.98
C ALA A 58 -3.19 2.26 1.40
N ALA A 59 -3.47 1.26 2.22
CA ALA A 59 -4.07 0.00 1.78
C ALA A 59 -5.54 -0.10 2.19
N LYS A 60 -6.36 -0.61 1.26
CA LYS A 60 -7.76 -0.95 1.46
C LYS A 60 -7.93 -2.45 1.28
N TYR A 61 -8.62 -3.07 2.22
CA TYR A 61 -9.08 -4.44 2.15
C TYR A 61 -10.56 -4.50 1.76
N THR A 62 -10.89 -5.40 0.85
CA THR A 62 -12.24 -5.74 0.42
C THR A 62 -12.61 -7.08 1.05
N PRO A 63 -13.51 -7.10 2.06
CA PRO A 63 -13.97 -8.33 2.66
C PRO A 63 -14.53 -9.31 1.61
N GLY A 64 -14.06 -10.56 1.65
CA GLY A 64 -14.43 -11.59 0.67
C GLY A 64 -13.66 -11.54 -0.65
N GLY A 65 -12.72 -10.60 -0.82
CA GLY A 65 -11.84 -10.55 -1.99
C GLY A 65 -10.63 -11.48 -1.91
N ASP A 66 -10.28 -11.96 -0.72
CA ASP A 66 -9.12 -12.84 -0.55
C ASP A 66 -9.32 -14.19 -1.26
N GLY A 67 -8.33 -14.57 -2.05
CA GLY A 67 -8.32 -15.81 -2.80
C GLY A 67 -9.10 -15.78 -4.12
N THR A 68 -9.64 -14.62 -4.53
CA THR A 68 -10.34 -14.45 -5.82
C THR A 68 -9.40 -13.94 -6.92
N VAL A 69 -9.93 -13.74 -8.12
CA VAL A 69 -9.20 -13.14 -9.25
C VAL A 69 -9.47 -11.63 -9.25
N TYR A 70 -8.41 -10.82 -9.32
CA TYR A 70 -8.55 -9.38 -9.51
C TYR A 70 -8.95 -9.08 -10.96
N ASP A 71 -10.04 -8.34 -11.15
CA ASP A 71 -10.53 -7.94 -12.46
C ASP A 71 -9.92 -6.60 -12.87
N GLY A 72 -8.73 -6.64 -13.47
CA GLY A 72 -8.02 -5.47 -13.94
C GLY A 72 -6.50 -5.57 -13.92
N PRO A 73 -5.79 -4.50 -14.30
CA PRO A 73 -4.34 -4.44 -14.20
C PRO A 73 -3.89 -4.50 -12.74
N TRP A 74 -2.81 -5.24 -12.45
CA TRP A 74 -2.29 -5.34 -11.09
C TRP A 74 -1.68 -4.03 -10.58
N SER A 75 -1.35 -3.11 -11.47
CA SER A 75 -0.89 -1.78 -11.12
C SER A 75 -1.34 -0.75 -12.14
N GLU A 76 -1.86 0.39 -11.67
CA GLU A 76 -2.28 1.48 -12.53
C GLU A 76 -2.13 2.85 -11.85
N PRO A 77 -1.94 3.94 -12.63
CA PRO A 77 -2.00 5.30 -12.10
C PRO A 77 -3.38 5.57 -11.50
N VAL A 78 -3.43 6.25 -10.35
CA VAL A 78 -4.68 6.70 -9.72
C VAL A 78 -4.59 8.18 -9.37
N THR A 79 -5.73 8.80 -9.11
CA THR A 79 -5.77 10.21 -8.68
C THR A 79 -5.72 10.31 -7.15
N VAL A 80 -5.18 11.42 -6.66
CA VAL A 80 -5.15 11.72 -5.21
C VAL A 80 -6.57 11.77 -4.64
N GLU A 81 -7.52 12.29 -5.41
CA GLU A 81 -8.94 12.39 -5.05
C GLU A 81 -9.57 11.01 -4.88
N ALA A 82 -9.26 10.06 -5.78
CA ALA A 82 -9.75 8.68 -5.66
C ALA A 82 -9.19 7.99 -4.42
N VAL A 83 -7.90 8.17 -4.12
CA VAL A 83 -7.29 7.64 -2.89
C VAL A 83 -7.91 8.32 -1.66
N ALA A 84 -8.07 9.63 -1.65
CA ALA A 84 -8.65 10.35 -0.51
C ALA A 84 -10.09 9.92 -0.22
N LYS A 85 -10.89 9.66 -1.26
CA LYS A 85 -12.25 9.12 -1.13
C LYS A 85 -12.27 7.75 -0.45
N GLU A 86 -11.30 6.90 -0.75
CA GLU A 86 -11.21 5.59 -0.10
C GLU A 86 -10.93 5.67 1.41
N PHE A 87 -10.36 6.78 1.88
CA PHE A 87 -10.05 7.05 3.28
C PHE A 87 -10.95 8.14 3.89
N GLU A 88 -12.11 8.39 3.29
CA GLU A 88 -13.10 9.31 3.84
C GLU A 88 -13.46 8.92 5.29
N GLY A 89 -13.57 9.93 6.16
CA GLY A 89 -13.80 9.75 7.60
C GLY A 89 -12.54 9.46 8.43
N TRP A 90 -11.36 9.29 7.81
CA TRP A 90 -10.10 9.25 8.54
C TRP A 90 -9.68 10.63 9.06
N GLY A 91 -8.83 10.64 10.09
CA GLY A 91 -8.36 11.87 10.73
C GLY A 91 -7.52 12.77 9.80
N PRO A 92 -7.37 14.06 10.16
CA PRO A 92 -6.74 15.07 9.31
C PRO A 92 -5.28 14.74 8.96
N LYS A 93 -4.53 14.06 9.84
CA LYS A 93 -3.15 13.64 9.56
C LYS A 93 -3.06 12.66 8.39
N ALA A 94 -3.92 11.64 8.37
CA ALA A 94 -3.94 10.64 7.29
C ALA A 94 -4.37 11.27 5.96
N LEU A 95 -5.43 12.07 5.96
CA LEU A 95 -5.90 12.75 4.77
C LEU A 95 -4.90 13.80 4.26
N GLY A 96 -4.22 14.50 5.16
CA GLY A 96 -3.13 15.43 4.82
C GLY A 96 -1.98 14.72 4.11
N MET A 97 -1.59 13.53 4.57
CA MET A 97 -0.56 12.73 3.91
C MET A 97 -0.95 12.31 2.50
N ILE A 98 -2.17 11.78 2.33
CA ILE A 98 -2.68 11.38 1.01
C ILE A 98 -2.67 12.57 0.05
N LYS A 99 -3.13 13.74 0.50
CA LYS A 99 -3.20 14.95 -0.34
C LYS A 99 -1.85 15.48 -0.79
N ALA A 100 -0.79 15.20 -0.03
CA ALA A 100 0.57 15.62 -0.37
C ALA A 100 1.29 14.67 -1.34
N VAL A 101 0.72 13.49 -1.61
CA VAL A 101 1.32 12.52 -2.54
C VAL A 101 1.25 13.03 -3.98
N GLN A 102 2.36 12.89 -4.70
CA GLN A 102 2.43 13.18 -6.13
C GLN A 102 2.24 11.89 -6.94
N ALA A 103 1.35 11.94 -7.94
CA ALA A 103 1.10 10.87 -8.91
C ALA A 103 1.00 9.45 -8.28
N PRO A 104 -0.01 9.19 -7.42
CA PRO A 104 -0.14 7.90 -6.77
C PRO A 104 -0.43 6.76 -7.76
N PHE A 105 -0.05 5.55 -7.38
CA PHE A 105 -0.30 4.32 -8.13
C PHE A 105 -1.07 3.33 -7.25
N GLY A 106 -2.11 2.71 -7.79
CA GLY A 106 -2.82 1.60 -7.15
C GLY A 106 -2.16 0.27 -7.50
N TRP A 107 -2.02 -0.61 -6.52
CA TRP A 107 -1.42 -1.94 -6.67
C TRP A 107 -2.34 -3.00 -6.09
N ALA A 108 -2.91 -3.87 -6.92
CA ALA A 108 -3.65 -5.05 -6.47
C ALA A 108 -2.65 -6.09 -5.96
N MET A 109 -2.68 -6.37 -4.65
CA MET A 109 -1.72 -7.26 -4.03
C MET A 109 -2.12 -8.71 -4.24
N HIS A 110 -1.18 -9.52 -4.72
CA HIS A 110 -1.38 -10.94 -4.98
C HIS A 110 -0.45 -11.77 -4.11
N ALA A 111 -0.88 -13.00 -3.80
CA ALA A 111 -0.10 -13.97 -3.08
C ALA A 111 -0.26 -15.36 -3.71
N VAL A 112 0.76 -16.19 -3.56
CA VAL A 112 0.68 -17.61 -3.89
C VAL A 112 0.20 -18.36 -2.65
N ARG A 113 -0.78 -19.26 -2.81
CA ARG A 113 -1.23 -20.09 -1.69
C ARG A 113 -0.13 -21.07 -1.29
N GLU A 114 -0.15 -21.49 -0.02
CA GLU A 114 0.80 -22.46 0.51
C GLU A 114 0.87 -23.72 -0.38
N LEU A 115 2.08 -24.12 -0.74
CA LEU A 115 2.34 -25.30 -1.55
C LEU A 115 2.52 -26.53 -0.68
N SER A 116 2.08 -27.69 -1.16
CA SER A 116 2.28 -28.96 -0.46
C SER A 116 3.74 -29.41 -0.41
N THR A 117 4.60 -28.88 -1.29
CA THR A 117 6.05 -29.06 -1.27
C THR A 117 6.73 -27.96 -2.08
N TYR A 118 7.95 -27.60 -1.70
CA TYR A 118 8.83 -26.69 -2.45
C TYR A 118 9.96 -27.42 -3.19
N VAL A 119 10.06 -28.75 -3.06
CA VAL A 119 11.20 -29.53 -3.59
C VAL A 119 10.71 -30.72 -4.42
N ARG A 120 11.38 -30.95 -5.56
CA ARG A 120 11.21 -32.15 -6.38
C ARG A 120 12.55 -32.60 -6.97
N GLY A 121 13.06 -33.73 -6.51
CA GLY A 121 14.35 -34.28 -6.97
C GLY A 121 15.52 -33.35 -6.63
N ARG A 122 16.14 -32.77 -7.66
CA ARG A 122 17.27 -31.82 -7.52
C ARG A 122 16.87 -30.35 -7.77
N ALA A 123 15.57 -30.05 -7.73
CA ALA A 123 15.04 -28.71 -7.90
C ALA A 123 14.26 -28.27 -6.64
N ALA A 124 14.41 -27.00 -6.27
CA ALA A 124 13.72 -26.37 -5.16
C ALA A 124 13.20 -24.98 -5.58
N LEU A 125 12.03 -24.60 -5.07
CA LEU A 125 11.47 -23.25 -5.18
C LEU A 125 12.00 -22.38 -4.02
N ILE A 126 12.31 -21.12 -4.32
CA ILE A 126 12.79 -20.12 -3.36
C ILE A 126 12.21 -18.75 -3.71
N GLY A 127 12.04 -17.88 -2.72
CA GLY A 127 11.42 -16.58 -2.92
C GLY A 127 9.94 -16.71 -3.29
N ASP A 128 9.47 -15.87 -4.21
CA ASP A 128 8.06 -15.79 -4.63
C ASP A 128 7.63 -16.88 -5.64
N ALA A 129 8.54 -17.82 -5.99
CA ALA A 129 8.35 -18.83 -7.04
C ALA A 129 7.40 -19.98 -6.67
#